data_AF-A0A432RKI1-F1
#
_entry.id   AF-A0A432RKI1-F1
#
_cell.length_a   1.000
_cell.length_b   1.000
_cell.length_c   1.000
_cell.angle_alpha   90.00
_cell.angle_beta   90.00
_cell.angle_gamma   90.00
#
_symmetry.space_group_name_H-M   'P 1'
#
loop_
_entity.id
_entity.type
_entity.pdbx_description
1 polymer ?
#
loop_
_entity_poly.entity_id
_entity_poly.type
_entity_poly.pdbx_seq_one_letter_code
_entity_poly.pdbx_strand_id
1 'polypeptide(L)'
;MIYWQHLTRQANEAHTREAYVDAQELGRKALACAEATFKDDFEVDAETAVSAVIVSYMNLAEVSVSMKEWLQANDYFERGVQFLQSIIVKPELPSEHRELIELTASHLRFEWELFTQTYGSKLAVAKRTNRLRWLKQRNDDSSSWQSSYGY
;
A
#
# COMPACT_ATOMS: atom_id res chain seq x y z
N MET A 1 -17.96 10.43 -13.97
CA MET A 1 -17.31 10.43 -12.64
C MET A 1 -16.49 9.16 -12.56
N ILE A 2 -15.19 9.26 -12.28
CA ILE A 2 -14.25 8.15 -12.43
C ILE A 2 -14.52 7.14 -11.32
N TYR A 3 -14.67 5.86 -11.66
CA TYR A 3 -15.16 4.81 -10.75
C TYR A 3 -14.34 4.69 -9.45
N TRP A 4 -13.02 4.92 -9.52
CA TRP A 4 -12.14 4.93 -8.33
C TRP A 4 -12.50 6.05 -7.33
N GLN A 5 -12.89 7.25 -7.78
CA GLN A 5 -13.24 8.37 -6.89
C GLN A 5 -14.48 8.03 -6.05
N HIS A 6 -15.44 7.34 -6.65
CA HIS A 6 -16.64 6.91 -5.94
C HIS A 6 -16.31 5.89 -4.86
N LEU A 7 -15.49 4.88 -5.19
CA LEU A 7 -15.03 3.86 -4.24
C LEU A 7 -14.20 4.48 -3.11
N THR A 8 -13.29 5.41 -3.42
CA THR A 8 -12.50 6.15 -2.43
C THR A 8 -13.40 6.94 -1.48
N ARG A 9 -14.43 7.61 -1.99
CA ARG A 9 -15.38 8.33 -1.13
C ARG A 9 -16.12 7.38 -0.19
N GLN A 10 -16.60 6.24 -0.71
CA GLN A 10 -17.26 5.23 0.12
C GLN A 10 -16.32 4.64 1.17
N ALA A 11 -15.04 4.41 0.82
CA ALA A 11 -14.04 3.93 1.76
C ALA A 11 -13.84 4.92 2.92
N ASN A 12 -13.77 6.23 2.61
CA ASN A 12 -13.63 7.27 3.63
C ASN A 12 -14.90 7.38 4.50
N GLU A 13 -16.09 7.27 3.90
CA GLU A 13 -17.35 7.22 4.66
C GLU A 13 -17.41 6.00 5.59
N ALA A 14 -16.93 4.82 5.15
CA ALA A 14 -16.84 3.65 5.99
C ALA A 14 -15.81 3.82 7.11
N HIS A 15 -14.64 4.42 6.82
CA HIS A 15 -13.58 4.69 7.79
C HIS A 15 -14.04 5.64 8.90
N THR A 16 -14.73 6.73 8.54
CA THR A 16 -15.30 7.68 9.51
C THR A 16 -16.37 7.05 10.41
N ARG A 17 -17.04 6.00 9.94
CA ARG A 17 -18.00 5.19 10.73
C ARG A 17 -17.34 4.04 11.48
N GLU A 18 -16.01 3.97 11.50
CA GLU A 18 -15.21 2.89 12.09
C GLU A 18 -15.48 1.49 11.49
N ALA A 19 -16.12 1.44 10.32
CA ALA A 19 -16.34 0.21 9.55
C ALA A 19 -15.08 -0.13 8.75
N TYR A 20 -13.98 -0.42 9.46
CA TYR A 20 -12.64 -0.52 8.85
C TYR A 20 -12.48 -1.68 7.87
N VAL A 21 -13.19 -2.79 8.08
CA VAL A 21 -13.18 -3.93 7.14
C VAL A 21 -13.78 -3.52 5.81
N ASP A 22 -14.92 -2.83 5.83
CA ASP A 22 -15.58 -2.32 4.63
C ASP A 22 -14.72 -1.24 3.94
N ALA A 23 -14.13 -0.34 4.74
CA ALA A 23 -13.21 0.68 4.23
C ALA A 23 -11.99 0.05 3.53
N GLN A 24 -11.43 -1.01 4.09
CA GLN A 24 -10.31 -1.75 3.51
C GLN A 24 -10.72 -2.44 2.20
N GLU A 25 -11.90 -3.07 2.16
CA GLU A 25 -12.39 -3.74 0.95
C GLU A 25 -12.65 -2.73 -0.18
N LEU A 26 -13.32 -1.61 0.12
CA LEU A 26 -13.57 -0.54 -0.84
C LEU A 26 -12.27 0.10 -1.34
N GLY A 27 -11.31 0.33 -0.44
CA GLY A 27 -9.98 0.84 -0.81
C GLY A 27 -9.22 -0.12 -1.73
N ARG A 28 -9.29 -1.43 -1.51
CA ARG A 28 -8.68 -2.43 -2.39
C ARG A 28 -9.34 -2.46 -3.77
N LYS A 29 -10.66 -2.31 -3.84
CA LYS A 29 -11.38 -2.20 -5.12
C LYS A 29 -10.99 -0.92 -5.88
N ALA A 30 -10.86 0.20 -5.17
CA ALA A 30 -10.42 1.47 -5.75
C ALA A 30 -9.01 1.34 -6.34
N LEU A 31 -8.08 0.78 -5.57
CA LEU A 31 -6.70 0.54 -6.02
C LEU A 31 -6.66 -0.38 -7.25
N ALA A 32 -7.37 -1.52 -7.20
CA ALA A 32 -7.40 -2.46 -8.31
C ALA A 32 -7.96 -1.84 -9.61
N CYS A 33 -8.98 -0.99 -9.49
CA CYS A 33 -9.49 -0.24 -10.64
C CYS A 33 -8.45 0.74 -11.18
N ALA A 34 -7.83 1.53 -10.29
CA ALA A 34 -6.85 2.53 -10.69
C ALA A 34 -5.62 1.89 -11.35
N GLU A 35 -5.12 0.77 -10.83
CA GLU A 35 -4.00 0.03 -11.43
C GLU A 35 -4.38 -0.60 -12.78
N ALA A 36 -5.60 -1.10 -12.93
CA ALA A 36 -6.06 -1.74 -14.16
C ALA A 36 -6.19 -0.76 -15.33
N THR A 37 -6.63 0.48 -15.06
CA THR A 37 -6.79 1.51 -16.09
C THR A 37 -5.59 2.46 -16.20
N PHE A 38 -4.61 2.34 -15.29
CA PHE A 38 -3.52 3.31 -15.15
C PHE A 38 -2.82 3.64 -16.46
N LYS A 39 -2.49 2.64 -17.27
CA LYS A 39 -1.72 2.88 -18.51
C LYS A 39 -2.48 3.79 -19.46
N ASP A 40 -3.75 3.49 -19.70
CA ASP A 40 -4.60 4.23 -20.64
C ASP A 40 -4.93 5.62 -20.07
N ASP A 41 -5.24 5.70 -18.77
CA ASP A 41 -5.54 6.96 -18.10
C ASP A 41 -4.31 7.88 -18.02
N PHE A 42 -3.11 7.33 -17.84
CA PHE A 42 -1.87 8.10 -17.72
C PHE A 42 -1.46 8.80 -19.01
N GLU A 43 -1.82 8.24 -20.17
CA GLU A 43 -1.59 8.87 -21.47
C GLU A 43 -2.53 10.05 -21.74
N VAL A 44 -3.72 10.05 -21.10
CA VAL A 44 -4.74 11.08 -21.26
C VAL A 44 -4.63 12.17 -20.20
N ASP A 45 -4.47 11.76 -18.94
CA ASP A 45 -4.39 12.62 -17.76
C ASP A 45 -3.51 11.95 -16.69
N ALA A 46 -2.21 12.23 -16.79
CA ALA A 46 -1.20 11.70 -15.88
C ALA A 46 -1.45 12.09 -14.40
N GLU A 47 -1.95 13.31 -14.14
CA GLU A 47 -2.21 13.80 -12.78
C GLU A 47 -3.29 12.97 -12.11
N THR A 48 -4.42 12.81 -12.78
CA THR A 48 -5.54 12.02 -12.28
C THR A 48 -5.15 10.54 -12.11
N ALA A 49 -4.42 9.97 -13.08
CA ALA A 49 -4.01 8.56 -13.03
C ALA A 49 -3.04 8.27 -11.87
N VAL A 50 -2.03 9.11 -11.67
CA VAL A 50 -1.08 8.96 -10.55
C VAL A 50 -1.78 9.17 -9.23
N SER A 51 -2.63 10.20 -9.12
CA SER A 51 -3.38 10.50 -7.90
C SER A 51 -4.31 9.36 -7.52
N ALA A 52 -5.00 8.73 -8.49
CA ALA A 52 -5.90 7.61 -8.25
C ALA A 52 -5.19 6.45 -7.53
N VAL A 53 -4.01 6.08 -8.00
CA VAL A 53 -3.21 4.99 -7.42
C VAL A 53 -2.66 5.38 -6.05
N ILE A 54 -2.05 6.56 -5.93
CA ILE A 54 -1.37 6.97 -4.68
C ILE A 54 -2.33 7.28 -3.56
N VAL A 55 -3.46 7.95 -3.83
CA VAL A 55 -4.51 8.16 -2.83
C VAL A 55 -5.07 6.82 -2.36
N SER A 56 -5.23 5.84 -3.25
CA SER A 56 -5.69 4.50 -2.86
C SER A 56 -4.70 3.79 -1.92
N TYR A 57 -3.39 3.89 -2.21
CA TYR A 57 -2.35 3.37 -1.31
C TYR A 57 -2.36 4.08 0.06
N MET A 58 -2.46 5.40 0.10
CA MET A 58 -2.48 6.17 1.34
C MET A 58 -3.71 5.85 2.19
N ASN A 59 -4.90 5.79 1.59
CA ASN A 59 -6.12 5.44 2.31
C ASN A 59 -6.04 4.03 2.91
N LEU A 60 -5.50 3.07 2.16
CA LEU A 60 -5.29 1.70 2.65
C LEU A 60 -4.28 1.65 3.80
N ALA A 61 -3.23 2.48 3.75
CA ALA A 61 -2.29 2.62 4.84
C ALA A 61 -2.97 3.19 6.10
N GLU A 62 -3.78 4.24 5.94
CA GLU A 62 -4.52 4.87 7.04
C GLU A 62 -5.56 3.93 7.68
N VAL A 63 -6.34 3.22 6.87
CA VAL A 63 -7.28 2.19 7.36
C VAL A 63 -6.52 1.12 8.14
N SER A 64 -5.37 0.67 7.65
CA SER A 64 -4.53 -0.33 8.32
C SER A 64 -3.97 0.18 9.66
N VAL A 65 -3.64 1.48 9.75
CA VAL A 65 -3.26 2.14 11.01
C VAL A 65 -4.41 2.10 12.00
N SER A 66 -5.64 2.43 11.58
CA SER A 66 -6.84 2.36 12.44
C SER A 66 -7.10 0.93 12.93
N MET A 67 -6.85 -0.06 12.09
CA MET A 67 -6.95 -1.49 12.43
C MET A 67 -5.76 -2.01 13.26
N LYS A 68 -4.74 -1.18 13.52
CA LYS A 68 -3.48 -1.54 14.21
C LYS A 68 -2.66 -2.60 13.46
N GLU A 69 -2.86 -2.70 12.15
CA GLU A 69 -2.17 -3.60 11.23
C GLU A 69 -0.87 -2.95 10.71
N TRP A 70 0.09 -2.72 11.62
CA TRP A 70 1.29 -1.91 11.33
C TRP A 70 2.12 -2.41 10.14
N LEU A 71 2.24 -3.73 9.98
CA LEU A 71 2.97 -4.33 8.87
C LEU A 71 2.30 -4.04 7.53
N GLN A 72 0.97 -4.10 7.49
CA GLN A 72 0.20 -3.86 6.29
C GLN A 72 0.17 -2.36 5.94
N ALA A 73 0.07 -1.48 6.94
CA ALA A 73 0.22 -0.04 6.73
C ALA A 73 1.57 0.29 6.07
N ASN A 74 2.66 -0.27 6.60
CA ASN A 74 4.00 -0.09 6.03
C ASN A 74 4.13 -0.66 4.61
N ASP A 75 3.53 -1.83 4.33
CA ASP A 75 3.53 -2.44 3.00
C ASP A 75 2.86 -1.54 1.96
N TYR A 76 1.74 -0.89 2.29
CA TYR A 76 1.08 0.04 1.36
C TYR A 76 1.93 1.27 1.03
N PHE A 77 2.67 1.82 2.00
CA PHE A 77 3.62 2.90 1.72
C PHE A 77 4.77 2.42 0.81
N GLU A 78 5.36 1.26 1.10
CA GLU A 78 6.43 0.67 0.27
C GLU A 78 5.97 0.45 -1.16
N ARG A 79 4.78 -0.13 -1.34
CA ARG A 79 4.19 -0.39 -2.66
C ARG A 79 3.87 0.89 -3.42
N GLY A 80 3.36 1.92 -2.76
CA GLY A 80 3.13 3.23 -3.38
C GLY A 80 4.44 3.86 -3.90
N VAL A 81 5.53 3.76 -3.13
CA VAL A 81 6.85 4.25 -3.56
C VAL A 81 7.38 3.43 -4.73
N GLN A 82 7.28 2.11 -4.68
CA GLN A 82 7.70 1.22 -5.77
C GLN A 82 6.93 1.50 -7.06
N PHE A 83 5.63 1.77 -6.96
CA PHE A 83 4.81 2.17 -8.09
C PHE A 83 5.34 3.45 -8.75
N LEU A 84 5.59 4.52 -7.99
CA LEU A 84 6.14 5.78 -8.52
C LEU A 84 7.52 5.59 -9.14
N GLN A 85 8.38 4.78 -8.51
CA GLN A 85 9.68 4.42 -9.07
C GLN A 85 9.56 3.69 -10.42
N SER A 86 8.57 2.82 -10.58
CA SER A 86 8.37 2.05 -11.81
C SER A 86 7.95 2.93 -13.00
N ILE A 87 7.26 4.04 -12.74
CA ILE A 87 6.76 4.93 -13.80
C ILE A 87 7.73 6.07 -14.14
N ILE A 88 8.55 6.54 -13.19
CA ILE A 88 9.48 7.67 -13.39
C ILE A 88 10.72 7.30 -14.23
N VAL A 89 11.08 6.02 -14.29
CA VAL A 89 12.27 5.53 -15.03
C VAL A 89 12.06 5.46 -16.54
N LYS A 90 10.87 5.80 -17.04
CA LYS A 90 10.58 5.83 -18.48
C LYS A 90 11.39 6.94 -19.17
N PRO A 91 12.20 6.60 -20.20
CA PRO A 91 13.14 7.55 -20.81
C PRO A 91 12.46 8.68 -21.59
N GLU A 92 11.27 8.43 -22.15
CA GLU A 92 10.50 9.42 -22.94
C GLU A 92 9.42 10.13 -22.13
N LEU A 93 9.54 10.16 -20.80
CA LEU A 93 8.54 10.79 -19.96
C LEU A 93 8.63 12.33 -20.06
N PRO A 94 7.52 13.03 -20.39
CA PRO A 94 7.47 14.50 -20.37
C PRO A 94 7.95 15.08 -19.04
N SER A 95 8.63 16.22 -19.07
CA SER A 95 9.17 16.87 -17.86
C SER A 95 8.08 17.19 -16.84
N GLU A 96 6.90 17.61 -17.28
CA GLU A 96 5.75 17.91 -16.42
C GLU A 96 5.26 16.66 -15.67
N HIS A 97 5.22 15.50 -16.34
CA HIS A 97 4.85 14.25 -15.68
C HIS A 97 5.92 13.79 -14.69
N ARG A 98 7.20 14.05 -14.98
CA ARG A 98 8.29 13.77 -14.05
C ARG A 98 8.16 14.63 -12.79
N GLU A 99 7.94 15.93 -12.94
CA GLU A 99 7.74 16.86 -11.83
C GLU A 99 6.54 16.46 -10.95
N LEU A 100 5.41 16.13 -11.59
CA LEU A 100 4.22 15.59 -10.90
C LEU A 100 4.55 14.35 -10.06
N ILE A 101 5.25 13.37 -10.65
CA ILE A 101 5.62 12.13 -9.95
C ILE A 101 6.57 12.42 -8.79
N GLU A 102 7.54 13.32 -8.97
CA GLU A 102 8.47 13.74 -7.91
C GLU A 102 7.76 14.44 -6.75
N LEU A 103 6.81 15.32 -7.05
CA LEU A 103 5.98 15.98 -6.04
C LEU A 103 5.14 14.97 -5.26
N THR A 104 4.50 14.04 -5.98
CA THR A 104 3.67 13.00 -5.37
C THR A 104 4.51 12.03 -4.53
N ALA A 105 5.71 11.67 -4.99
CA ALA A 105 6.65 10.85 -4.24
C ALA A 105 7.12 11.55 -2.97
N SER A 106 7.33 12.86 -3.02
CA SER A 106 7.73 13.66 -1.86
C SER A 106 6.62 13.69 -0.81
N HIS A 107 5.36 13.87 -1.24
CA HIS A 107 4.20 13.82 -0.35
C HIS A 107 4.04 12.42 0.30
N LEU A 108 4.10 11.35 -0.50
CA LEU A 108 4.00 9.98 0.02
C LEU A 108 5.12 9.66 1.03
N ARG A 109 6.35 10.12 0.76
CA ARG A 109 7.47 9.96 1.69
C ARG A 109 7.26 10.72 2.99
N PHE A 110 6.71 11.93 2.93
CA PHE A 110 6.38 12.70 4.13
C PHE A 110 5.37 11.96 5.02
N GLU A 111 4.29 11.45 4.43
CA GLU A 111 3.30 10.65 5.16
C GLU A 111 3.89 9.36 5.74
N TRP A 112 4.76 8.68 4.99
CA TRP A 112 5.41 7.47 5.48
C TRP A 112 6.41 7.75 6.62
N GLU A 113 7.13 8.87 6.56
CA GLU A 113 8.00 9.33 7.63
C GLU A 113 7.16 9.65 8.89
N LEU A 114 6.04 10.36 8.74
CA LEU A 114 5.11 10.66 9.84
C LEU A 114 4.57 9.37 10.49
N PHE A 115 4.18 8.38 9.68
CA PHE A 115 3.81 7.05 10.15
C PHE A 115 4.95 6.39 10.93
N THR A 116 6.17 6.45 10.42
CA THR A 116 7.34 5.83 11.04
C THR A 116 7.71 6.50 12.37
N GLN A 117 7.61 7.83 12.45
CA GLN A 117 7.84 8.57 13.69
C GLN A 117 6.76 8.27 14.74
N THR A 118 5.50 8.17 14.31
CA THR A 118 4.36 7.96 15.22
C THR A 118 4.24 6.51 15.69
N TYR A 119 4.52 5.54 14.81
CA TYR A 119 4.25 4.13 15.04
C TYR A 119 5.47 3.22 14.91
N GLY A 120 6.67 3.77 14.71
CA GLY A 120 7.89 3.00 14.45
C GLY A 120 8.23 1.96 15.51
N SER A 121 7.98 2.25 16.79
CA SER A 121 8.17 1.27 17.87
C SER A 121 7.21 0.08 17.74
N LYS A 122 5.93 0.33 17.42
CA LYS A 122 4.91 -0.70 17.20
C LYS A 122 5.23 -1.52 15.94
N LEU A 123 5.68 -0.85 14.88
CA LEU A 123 6.14 -1.51 13.66
C LEU A 123 7.33 -2.43 13.93
N ALA A 124 8.33 -1.98 14.70
CA ALA A 124 9.49 -2.78 15.03
C ALA A 124 9.12 -4.05 15.82
N VAL A 125 8.22 -3.93 16.80
CA VAL A 125 7.69 -5.08 17.55
C VAL A 125 6.92 -6.03 16.62
N ALA A 126 6.09 -5.50 15.73
CA ALA A 126 5.35 -6.30 14.77
C ALA A 126 6.28 -7.06 13.80
N LYS A 127 7.31 -6.39 13.25
CA LYS A 127 8.34 -6.99 12.39
C LYS A 127 9.08 -8.12 13.11
N ARG A 128 9.50 -7.90 14.36
CA ARG A 128 10.18 -8.92 15.18
C ARG A 128 9.28 -10.12 15.43
N THR A 129 8.02 -9.88 15.82
CA THR A 129 7.07 -10.95 16.14
C THR A 129 6.74 -11.79 14.91
N ASN A 130 6.52 -11.14 13.76
CA ASN A 130 6.28 -11.83 12.50
C ASN A 130 7.48 -12.69 12.08
N ARG A 131 8.71 -12.16 12.18
CA ARG A 131 9.95 -12.92 11.90
C ARG A 131 10.09 -14.15 12.79
N LEU A 132 9.83 -14.02 14.09
CA LEU A 132 9.89 -15.16 15.01
C LEU A 132 8.84 -16.22 14.68
N ARG A 133 7.62 -15.80 14.32
CA ARG A 133 6.55 -16.71 13.88
C ARG A 133 6.97 -17.48 12.62
N TRP A 134 7.54 -16.78 11.63
CA TRP A 134 8.02 -17.39 10.39
C TRP A 134 9.14 -18.42 10.65
N LEU A 135 10.11 -18.09 11.51
CA LEU A 135 11.20 -19.01 11.87
C LEU A 135 10.67 -20.26 12.58
N LYS A 136 9.69 -20.11 13.48
CA LYS A 136 9.07 -21.24 14.18
C LYS A 136 8.37 -22.17 13.19
N GLN A 137 7.55 -21.62 12.30
CA GLN A 137 6.84 -22.40 11.29
C GLN A 137 7.79 -23.19 10.40
N ARG A 138 8.90 -22.58 9.97
CA ARG A 138 9.93 -23.26 9.17
C ARG A 138 10.60 -24.42 9.92
N ASN A 139 10.87 -24.25 11.21
CA ASN A 139 11.43 -25.32 12.03
C ASN A 139 10.42 -26.47 12.22
N ASP A 140 9.15 -26.14 12.49
CA ASP A 140 8.08 -27.13 12.64
C ASP A 140 7.91 -27.93 11.33
N ASP A 141 7.89 -27.26 10.17
CA ASP A 141 7.84 -27.91 8.86
C ASP A 141 9.06 -28.84 8.66
N SER A 142 10.27 -28.38 8.98
CA SER A 142 11.49 -29.20 8.85
C SER A 142 11.51 -30.43 9.78
N SER A 143 10.93 -30.32 10.97
CA SER A 143 10.79 -31.43 11.92
C SER A 143 9.76 -32.46 11.45
N SER A 144 8.69 -32.02 10.77
CA SER A 144 7.68 -32.92 10.18
C SER A 144 8.25 -33.79 9.06
N TRP A 145 9.18 -33.26 8.26
CA TRP A 145 9.90 -34.04 7.25
C TRP A 145 10.86 -35.04 7.88
N GLN A 146 11.57 -34.67 8.96
CA GLN A 146 12.49 -35.59 9.64
C GLN A 146 11.77 -36.75 10.34
N SER A 147 10.55 -36.54 10.85
CA SER A 147 9.74 -37.62 11.43
C SER A 147 9.15 -38.58 10.38
N SER A 148 9.05 -38.17 9.11
CA SER A 148 8.49 -38.99 8.02
C SER A 148 9.52 -39.94 7.39
N TYR A 149 10.82 -39.68 7.57
CA TYR A 149 11.92 -40.53 7.08
C TYR A 149 12.64 -41.31 8.20
N GLY A 150 11.97 -41.53 9.33
CA GLY A 150 12.47 -42.40 10.40
C GLY A 150 12.33 -43.88 10.03
N TYR A 151 13.46 -44.55 9.81
CA TYR A 151 13.62 -46.01 9.77
C TYR A 151 13.20 -46.67 11.08
#